data_AF-A0A975DUS3-F1
#
_entry.id   AF-A0A975DUS3-F1
#
_cell.length_a   1.000
_cell.length_b   1.000
_cell.length_c   1.000
_cell.angle_alpha   90.00
_cell.angle_beta   90.00
_cell.angle_gamma   90.00
#
_symmetry.space_group_name_H-M   'P 1'
#
loop_
_entity.id
_entity.type
_entity.pdbx_description
1 polymer ?
#
loop_
_entity_poly.entity_id
_entity_poly.type
_entity_poly.pdbx_seq_one_letter_code
_entity_poly.pdbx_strand_id
1 'polypeptide(L)'
;MKSPALKYALAPLHKIERAWRKEWESENAQAEADAEVTKLALEEARKEAKKRLKDHDRDAAREIIAEAQEAALETPKRKRLMVNDATVEKLGELLNENPRGLLVVRDELPGLLAKLEDEAFQVDRAFFLEAFNGDAAFKYDRIGRGTVEIEIATLSLVGGIQPASARVTAREPRARWEPRGRPHHSAP
;
A
#
# COMPACT_ATOMS: atom_id res chain seq x y z
N MET A 1 -5.28 -28.67 -3.74
CA MET A 1 -5.55 -27.62 -2.75
C MET A 1 -4.22 -27.19 -2.12
N LYS A 2 -3.72 -25.98 -2.41
CA LYS A 2 -2.34 -25.53 -2.06
C LYS A 2 -2.28 -24.58 -0.85
N SER A 3 -3.44 -24.07 -0.44
CA SER A 3 -3.62 -23.18 0.72
C SER A 3 -3.02 -23.72 2.04
N PRO A 4 -2.96 -25.04 2.33
CA PRO A 4 -2.37 -25.54 3.58
C PRO A 4 -0.88 -25.20 3.74
N ALA A 5 -0.06 -25.35 2.69
CA ALA A 5 1.38 -25.11 2.78
C ALA A 5 1.72 -23.63 3.01
N LEU A 6 1.05 -22.73 2.27
CA LEU A 6 1.19 -21.30 2.44
C LEU A 6 0.74 -20.86 3.84
N LYS A 7 -0.38 -21.40 4.34
CA LYS A 7 -0.86 -21.15 5.71
C LYS A 7 0.16 -21.53 6.77
N TYR A 8 0.84 -22.67 6.64
CA TYR A 8 1.88 -23.08 7.59
C TYR A 8 3.10 -22.17 7.51
N ALA A 9 3.54 -21.79 6.30
CA ALA A 9 4.68 -20.87 6.11
C ALA A 9 4.43 -19.48 6.72
N LEU A 10 3.20 -18.98 6.62
CA LEU A 10 2.81 -17.66 7.15
C LEU A 10 2.37 -17.67 8.62
N ALA A 11 2.29 -18.85 9.25
CA ALA A 11 1.81 -18.97 10.63
C ALA A 11 2.58 -18.09 11.65
N PRO A 12 3.93 -17.95 11.57
CA PRO A 12 4.67 -17.04 12.45
C PRO A 12 4.26 -15.58 12.25
N LEU A 13 4.09 -15.12 11.01
CA LEU A 13 3.69 -13.74 10.69
C LEU A 13 2.28 -13.45 11.22
N HIS A 14 1.35 -14.39 11.04
CA HIS A 14 0.01 -14.27 11.62
C HIS A 14 0.03 -14.19 13.14
N LYS A 15 0.95 -14.89 13.82
CA LYS A 15 1.08 -14.80 15.28
C LYS A 15 1.52 -13.41 15.71
N ILE A 16 2.48 -12.80 15.01
CA ILE A 16 2.97 -11.45 15.28
C ILE A 16 1.85 -10.41 15.04
N GLU A 17 1.19 -10.46 13.87
CA GLU A 17 0.11 -9.53 13.56
C GLU A 17 -1.07 -9.64 14.54
N ARG A 18 -1.36 -10.83 15.07
CA ARG A 18 -2.38 -10.99 16.12
C ARG A 18 -1.98 -10.29 17.42
N ALA A 19 -0.71 -10.36 17.81
CA ALA A 19 -0.22 -9.67 19.01
C ALA A 19 -0.31 -8.15 18.83
N TRP A 20 0.22 -7.62 17.72
CA TRP A 20 0.15 -6.19 17.41
C TRP A 20 -1.27 -5.69 17.27
N ARG A 21 -2.17 -6.49 16.69
CA ARG A 21 -3.59 -6.14 16.62
C ARG A 21 -4.19 -5.99 18.01
N LYS A 22 -3.90 -6.90 18.92
CA LYS A 22 -4.45 -6.85 20.29
C LYS A 22 -3.92 -5.64 21.07
N GLU A 23 -2.63 -5.32 20.93
CA GLU A 23 -2.03 -4.10 21.48
C GLU A 23 -2.72 -2.86 20.91
N TRP A 24 -2.82 -2.79 19.58
CA TRP A 24 -3.47 -1.69 18.89
C TRP A 24 -4.95 -1.56 19.25
N GLU A 25 -5.71 -2.65 19.38
CA GLU A 25 -7.12 -2.62 19.80
C GLU A 25 -7.27 -2.01 21.20
N SER A 26 -6.33 -2.27 22.11
CA SER A 26 -6.31 -1.68 23.45
C SER A 26 -5.98 -0.18 23.44
N GLU A 27 -5.01 0.24 22.62
CA GLU A 27 -4.62 1.64 22.47
C GLU A 27 -5.68 2.45 21.72
N ASN A 28 -6.25 1.87 20.66
CA ASN A 28 -7.21 2.52 19.78
C ASN A 28 -8.56 2.77 20.46
N ALA A 29 -8.97 1.94 21.43
CA ALA A 29 -10.20 2.18 22.18
C ALA A 29 -10.17 3.51 22.96
N GLN A 30 -9.01 3.92 23.48
CA GLN A 30 -8.83 5.23 24.12
C GLN A 30 -8.72 6.33 23.06
N ALA A 31 -7.94 6.08 22.01
CA ALA A 31 -7.74 7.04 20.93
C ALA A 31 -9.02 7.37 20.12
N GLU A 32 -9.99 6.46 20.01
CA GLU A 32 -11.28 6.72 19.36
C GLU A 32 -12.11 7.75 20.14
N ALA A 33 -12.12 7.65 21.48
CA ALA A 33 -12.78 8.65 22.31
C ALA A 33 -12.08 10.01 22.21
N ASP A 34 -10.75 10.01 22.25
CA ASP A 34 -9.94 11.22 22.09
C ASP A 34 -10.14 11.87 20.71
N ALA A 35 -10.23 11.07 19.64
CA ALA A 35 -10.47 11.56 18.29
C ALA A 35 -11.85 12.24 18.14
N GLU A 36 -12.89 11.69 18.77
CA GLU A 36 -14.21 12.34 18.81
C GLU A 36 -14.16 13.65 19.62
N VAL A 37 -13.43 13.69 20.74
CA VAL A 37 -13.21 14.92 21.51
C VAL A 37 -12.47 15.97 20.67
N THR A 38 -11.41 15.59 19.96
CA THR A 38 -10.67 16.46 19.04
C THR A 38 -11.57 16.99 17.93
N LYS A 39 -12.43 16.15 17.35
CA LYS A 39 -13.39 16.58 16.32
C LYS A 39 -14.37 17.63 16.86
N LEU A 40 -14.92 17.40 18.05
CA LEU A 40 -15.80 18.37 18.71
C LEU A 40 -15.06 19.69 19.02
N ALA A 41 -13.81 19.61 19.48
CA ALA A 41 -12.98 20.78 19.73
C ALA A 41 -12.71 21.57 18.45
N LEU A 42 -12.39 20.90 17.33
CA LEU A 42 -12.23 21.53 16.02
C LEU A 42 -13.52 22.18 15.51
N GLU A 43 -14.68 21.54 15.72
CA GLU A 43 -15.96 22.13 15.37
C GLU A 43 -16.25 23.40 16.18
N GLU A 44 -15.94 23.40 17.48
CA GLU A 44 -16.13 24.57 18.33
C GLU A 44 -15.15 25.70 17.97
N ALA A 45 -13.87 25.37 17.76
CA ALA A 45 -12.86 26.30 17.26
C ALA A 45 -13.28 26.93 15.92
N ARG A 46 -13.87 26.15 15.01
CA ARG A 46 -14.42 26.67 13.74
C ARG A 46 -15.58 27.64 13.95
N LYS A 47 -16.48 27.38 14.93
CA LYS A 47 -17.56 28.31 15.25
C LYS A 47 -17.01 29.61 15.81
N GLU A 48 -16.04 29.54 16.71
CA GLU A 48 -15.43 30.72 17.31
C GLU A 48 -14.62 31.54 16.29
N ALA A 49 -13.80 30.87 15.48
CA ALA A 49 -13.11 31.51 14.36
C ALA A 49 -14.09 32.19 13.39
N LYS A 50 -15.26 31.59 13.14
CA LYS A 50 -16.31 32.22 12.31
C LYS A 50 -16.90 33.48 12.94
N LYS A 51 -16.96 33.59 14.28
CA LYS A 51 -17.35 34.85 14.95
C LYS A 51 -16.27 35.91 14.78
N ARG A 52 -15.01 35.57 15.05
CA ARG A 52 -13.87 36.49 14.87
C ARG A 52 -13.73 37.00 13.44
N LEU A 53 -14.00 36.15 12.45
CA LEU A 53 -14.07 36.57 11.05
C LEU A 53 -15.19 37.58 10.75
N LYS A 54 -16.35 37.50 11.44
CA LYS A 54 -17.42 38.50 11.31
C LYS A 54 -17.02 39.84 11.95
N ASP A 55 -16.18 39.78 12.98
CA ASP A 55 -15.61 40.96 13.64
C ASP A 55 -14.37 41.51 12.89
N HIS A 56 -14.11 41.03 11.67
CA HIS A 56 -12.96 41.38 10.82
C HIS A 56 -11.57 41.02 11.39
N ASP A 57 -11.51 40.21 12.44
CA ASP A 57 -10.27 39.74 13.05
C ASP A 57 -9.84 38.39 12.46
N ARG A 58 -9.12 38.47 11.33
CA ARG A 58 -8.63 37.28 10.62
C ARG A 58 -7.48 36.58 11.33
N ASP A 59 -6.64 37.34 12.03
CA ASP A 59 -5.45 36.78 12.66
C ASP A 59 -5.86 35.94 13.88
N ALA A 60 -6.75 36.45 14.73
CA ALA A 60 -7.29 35.66 15.84
C ALA A 60 -8.07 34.42 15.36
N ALA A 61 -8.83 34.54 14.26
CA ALA A 61 -9.53 33.38 13.68
C ALA A 61 -8.57 32.29 13.19
N ARG A 62 -7.40 32.67 12.66
CA ARG A 62 -6.36 31.74 12.22
C ARG A 62 -5.68 31.06 13.40
N GLU A 63 -5.33 31.82 14.44
CA GLU A 63 -4.71 31.28 15.66
C GLU A 63 -5.60 30.24 16.33
N ILE A 64 -6.89 30.53 16.51
CA ILE A 64 -7.86 29.59 17.12
C ILE A 64 -7.93 28.26 16.35
N ILE A 65 -7.91 28.31 15.01
CA ILE A 65 -7.92 27.08 14.19
C ILE A 65 -6.59 26.34 14.32
N ALA A 66 -5.46 27.05 14.29
CA ALA A 66 -4.14 26.45 14.37
C ALA A 66 -3.92 25.74 15.72
N GLU A 67 -4.27 26.39 16.84
CA GLU A 67 -4.16 25.79 18.17
C GLU A 67 -5.02 24.53 18.30
N ALA A 68 -6.25 24.55 17.79
CA ALA A 68 -7.13 23.38 17.82
C ALA A 68 -6.63 22.24 16.91
N GLN A 69 -5.92 22.56 15.82
CA GLN A 69 -5.29 21.58 14.95
C GLN A 69 -4.01 20.99 15.56
N GLU A 70 -3.22 21.79 16.27
CA GLU A 70 -2.01 21.34 16.96
C GLU A 70 -2.33 20.47 18.18
N ALA A 71 -3.43 20.77 18.87
CA ALA A 71 -3.97 19.94 19.95
C ALA A 71 -4.64 18.65 19.45
N ALA A 72 -4.75 18.43 18.14
CA ALA A 72 -5.33 17.21 17.59
C ALA A 72 -4.40 16.02 17.86
N LEU A 73 -4.90 15.06 18.63
CA LEU A 73 -4.14 13.84 18.93
C LEU A 73 -4.06 12.94 17.70
N GLU A 74 -2.86 12.45 17.41
CA GLU A 74 -2.69 11.46 16.35
C GLU A 74 -3.29 10.11 16.76
N THR A 75 -4.05 9.50 15.87
CA THR A 75 -4.56 8.15 16.08
C THR A 75 -3.44 7.12 15.91
N PRO A 76 -3.38 6.08 16.76
CA PRO A 76 -2.35 5.07 16.66
C PRO A 76 -2.50 4.32 15.34
N LYS A 77 -1.45 4.34 14.51
CA LYS A 77 -1.41 3.63 13.25
C LYS A 77 -1.30 2.12 13.50
N ARG A 78 -2.10 1.35 12.76
CA ARG A 78 -2.11 -0.11 12.92
C ARG A 78 -0.94 -0.76 12.20
N LYS A 79 -0.02 -1.35 12.97
CA LYS A 79 1.09 -2.15 12.44
C LYS A 79 0.57 -3.37 11.67
N ARG A 80 1.12 -3.60 10.48
CA ARG A 80 0.82 -4.73 9.59
C ARG A 80 2.10 -5.27 8.97
N LEU A 81 2.11 -6.58 8.73
CA LEU A 81 3.14 -7.26 7.96
C LEU A 81 2.60 -7.74 6.62
N MET A 82 1.32 -8.11 6.56
CA MET A 82 0.73 -8.79 5.43
C MET A 82 -0.52 -8.10 4.92
N VAL A 83 -0.76 -8.22 3.63
CA VAL A 83 -1.97 -7.76 2.95
C VAL A 83 -2.38 -8.78 1.90
N ASN A 84 -3.67 -9.11 1.83
CA ASN A 84 -4.15 -10.16 0.93
C ASN A 84 -4.73 -9.59 -0.35
N ASP A 85 -5.68 -8.67 -0.22
CA ASP A 85 -6.34 -8.04 -1.35
C ASP A 85 -6.54 -6.55 -1.07
N ALA A 86 -5.64 -5.75 -1.65
CA ALA A 86 -5.69 -4.31 -1.59
C ALA A 86 -5.51 -3.75 -3.00
N THR A 87 -6.24 -2.68 -3.29
CA THR A 87 -5.94 -1.86 -4.47
C THR A 87 -4.61 -1.16 -4.26
N VAL A 88 -4.02 -0.69 -5.35
CA VAL A 88 -2.72 -0.02 -5.32
C VAL A 88 -2.76 1.28 -4.49
N GLU A 89 -3.87 2.02 -4.54
CA GLU A 89 -4.07 3.21 -3.70
C GLU A 89 -4.11 2.82 -2.23
N LYS A 90 -4.80 1.72 -1.89
CA LYS A 90 -4.85 1.26 -0.51
C LYS A 90 -3.50 0.74 -0.05
N LEU A 91 -2.72 0.10 -0.92
CA LEU A 91 -1.33 -0.27 -0.63
C LEU A 91 -0.49 0.97 -0.33
N GLY A 92 -0.68 2.06 -1.08
CA GLY A 92 -0.02 3.33 -0.82
C GLY A 92 -0.29 3.89 0.58
N GLU A 93 -1.56 3.98 0.96
CA GLU A 93 -1.94 4.40 2.32
C GLU A 93 -1.32 3.48 3.38
N LEU A 94 -1.36 2.16 3.18
CA LEU A 94 -0.83 1.20 4.13
C LEU A 94 0.71 1.25 4.24
N LEU A 95 1.42 1.60 3.18
CA LEU A 95 2.88 1.78 3.19
C LEU A 95 3.29 3.02 4.00
N ASN A 96 2.50 4.10 3.95
CA ASN A 96 2.70 5.26 4.84
C ASN A 96 2.43 4.94 6.31
N GLU A 97 1.54 3.98 6.58
CA GLU A 97 1.34 3.46 7.93
C GLU A 97 2.44 2.46 8.35
N ASN A 98 3.10 1.82 7.39
CA ASN A 98 4.05 0.72 7.58
C ASN A 98 5.31 0.91 6.72
N PRO A 99 6.19 1.87 7.05
CA PRO A 99 7.32 2.26 6.20
C PRO A 99 8.40 1.19 6.05
N ARG A 100 8.32 0.09 6.83
CA ARG A 100 9.20 -1.09 6.67
C ARG A 100 8.76 -2.00 5.51
N GLY A 101 7.67 -1.68 4.84
CA GLY A 101 7.11 -2.45 3.74
C GLY A 101 6.06 -3.47 4.17
N LEU A 102 5.41 -4.07 3.17
CA LEU A 102 4.32 -5.05 3.34
C LEU A 102 4.56 -6.30 2.48
N LEU A 103 4.11 -7.45 2.99
CA LEU A 103 4.05 -8.71 2.27
C LEU A 103 2.66 -8.89 1.66
N VAL A 104 2.56 -8.81 0.34
CA VAL A 104 1.36 -9.15 -0.41
C VAL A 104 1.24 -10.67 -0.50
N VAL A 105 0.16 -11.23 0.06
CA VAL A 105 -0.12 -12.67 0.10
C VAL A 105 -1.25 -12.99 -0.88
N ARG A 106 -0.96 -13.78 -1.92
CA ARG A 106 -1.95 -14.20 -2.94
C ARG A 106 -2.08 -15.71 -3.00
N ASP A 107 -3.28 -16.24 -2.84
CA ASP A 107 -3.50 -17.69 -3.00
C ASP A 107 -3.31 -18.16 -4.46
N GLU A 108 -3.54 -17.27 -5.44
CA GLU A 108 -3.32 -17.52 -6.88
C GLU A 108 -2.54 -16.36 -7.52
N LEU A 109 -1.22 -16.50 -7.57
CA LEU A 109 -0.33 -15.55 -8.26
C LEU A 109 -0.62 -15.40 -9.77
N PRO A 110 -0.95 -16.45 -10.53
CA PRO A 110 -1.17 -16.31 -11.97
C PRO A 110 -2.27 -15.31 -12.31
N GLY A 111 -3.33 -15.22 -11.49
CA GLY A 111 -4.39 -14.24 -11.68
C GLY A 111 -3.91 -12.80 -11.48
N LEU A 112 -3.05 -12.56 -10.48
CA LEU A 112 -2.43 -11.25 -10.28
C LEU A 112 -1.52 -10.89 -11.46
N LEU A 113 -0.66 -11.82 -11.89
CA LEU A 113 0.26 -11.56 -13.01
C LEU A 113 -0.48 -11.29 -14.32
N ALA A 114 -1.50 -12.10 -14.64
CA ALA A 114 -2.33 -11.89 -15.82
C ALA A 114 -3.05 -10.52 -15.78
N LYS A 115 -3.52 -10.10 -14.60
CA LYS A 115 -4.09 -8.75 -14.42
C LYS A 115 -3.05 -7.65 -14.71
N LEU A 116 -1.82 -7.82 -14.22
CA LEU A 116 -0.76 -6.82 -14.44
C LEU A 116 -0.24 -6.80 -15.88
N GLU A 117 -0.44 -7.85 -16.66
CA GLU A 117 -0.11 -7.89 -18.10
C GLU A 117 -1.10 -7.11 -18.97
N ASP A 118 -2.33 -6.90 -18.49
CA ASP A 118 -3.37 -6.16 -19.21
C ASP A 118 -3.05 -4.65 -19.25
N GLU A 119 -3.20 -4.04 -20.43
CA GLU A 119 -2.97 -2.61 -20.67
C GLU A 119 -3.85 -1.71 -19.80
N ALA A 120 -5.04 -2.17 -19.40
CA ALA A 120 -5.90 -1.43 -18.48
C ALA A 120 -5.27 -1.23 -17.09
N PHE A 121 -4.25 -2.01 -16.73
CA PHE A 121 -3.60 -2.00 -15.42
C PHE A 121 -2.12 -1.60 -15.46
N GLN A 122 -1.67 -0.86 -16.49
CA GLN A 122 -0.28 -0.41 -16.60
C GLN A 122 0.20 0.43 -15.39
N VAL A 123 -0.69 1.21 -14.79
CA VAL A 123 -0.36 2.00 -13.58
C VAL A 123 -0.12 1.09 -12.38
N ASP A 124 -0.97 0.08 -12.18
CA ASP A 124 -0.78 -0.92 -11.12
C ASP A 124 0.54 -1.68 -11.35
N ARG A 125 0.84 -2.05 -12.60
CA ARG A 125 2.10 -2.72 -12.96
C ARG A 125 3.31 -1.86 -12.65
N ALA A 126 3.30 -0.58 -13.02
CA ALA A 126 4.39 0.35 -12.71
C ALA A 126 4.65 0.43 -11.21
N PHE A 127 3.58 0.51 -10.41
CA PHE A 127 3.69 0.50 -8.96
C PHE A 127 4.32 -0.76 -8.39
N PHE A 128 3.87 -1.95 -8.81
CA PHE A 128 4.44 -3.20 -8.31
C PHE A 128 5.93 -3.34 -8.68
N LEU A 129 6.34 -2.85 -9.85
CA LEU A 129 7.74 -2.85 -10.28
C LEU A 129 8.59 -1.87 -9.47
N GLU A 130 8.07 -0.68 -9.20
CA GLU A 130 8.75 0.33 -8.40
C GLU A 130 8.88 -0.11 -6.94
N ALA A 131 7.79 -0.65 -6.37
CA ALA A 131 7.76 -1.16 -5.02
C ALA A 131 8.65 -2.40 -4.81
N PHE A 132 8.97 -3.13 -5.88
CA PHE A 132 9.91 -4.24 -5.85
C PHE A 132 11.37 -3.76 -5.70
N ASN A 133 11.71 -2.59 -6.26
CA ASN A 133 13.05 -2.00 -6.09
C ASN A 133 13.27 -1.55 -4.65
N GLY A 134 12.22 -1.07 -3.99
CA GLY A 134 12.19 -0.87 -2.53
C GLY A 134 12.83 0.43 -2.04
N ASP A 135 13.26 1.32 -2.92
CA ASP A 135 14.01 2.55 -2.61
C ASP A 135 13.39 3.83 -3.19
N ALA A 136 12.27 3.71 -3.91
CA ALA A 136 11.62 4.82 -4.58
C ALA A 136 10.35 5.29 -3.84
N ALA A 137 10.18 6.60 -3.82
CA ALA A 137 8.93 7.24 -3.41
C ALA A 137 7.91 7.12 -4.55
N PHE A 138 6.64 6.86 -4.22
CA PHE A 138 5.58 6.73 -5.22
C PHE A 138 4.45 7.71 -4.92
N LYS A 139 3.96 8.42 -5.94
CA LYS A 139 2.90 9.42 -5.79
C LYS A 139 1.66 9.07 -6.60
N TYR A 140 0.49 9.18 -5.95
CA TYR A 140 -0.82 9.09 -6.59
C TYR A 140 -1.60 10.38 -6.43
N ASP A 141 -2.16 10.88 -7.53
CA ASP A 141 -3.12 11.98 -7.52
C ASP A 141 -4.50 11.46 -7.95
N ARG A 142 -5.51 11.65 -7.10
CA ARG A 142 -6.89 11.23 -7.36
C ARG A 142 -7.84 12.40 -7.15
N ILE A 143 -8.73 12.62 -8.13
CA ILE A 143 -9.81 13.60 -8.02
C ILE A 143 -10.66 13.28 -6.78
N GLY A 144 -10.82 14.26 -5.89
CA GLY A 144 -11.63 14.15 -4.66
C GLY A 144 -10.92 13.57 -3.43
N ARG A 145 -9.86 12.77 -3.59
CA ARG A 145 -9.05 12.26 -2.47
C ARG A 145 -7.73 12.99 -2.28
N GLY A 146 -7.35 13.83 -3.24
CA GLY A 146 -6.10 14.59 -3.21
C GLY A 146 -4.91 13.72 -3.58
N THR A 147 -3.79 13.99 -2.94
CA THR A 147 -2.49 13.39 -3.21
C THR A 147 -2.14 12.38 -2.12
N VAL A 148 -1.77 11.15 -2.52
CA VAL A 148 -1.13 10.17 -1.64
C VAL A 148 0.34 10.08 -2.06
N GLU A 149 1.23 10.50 -1.17
CA GLU A 149 2.67 10.43 -1.36
C GLU A 149 3.23 9.35 -0.45
N ILE A 150 3.88 8.35 -1.06
CA ILE A 150 4.47 7.20 -0.40
C ILE A 150 5.96 7.44 -0.31
N GLU A 151 6.50 7.59 0.90
CA GLU A 151 7.91 7.93 1.10
C GLU A 151 8.84 6.82 0.61
N ILE A 152 8.52 5.57 0.94
CA ILE A 152 9.27 4.38 0.53
C ILE A 152 8.27 3.28 0.16
N ALA A 153 8.20 2.94 -1.13
CA ALA A 153 7.40 1.82 -1.60
C ALA A 153 8.23 0.53 -1.51
N THR A 154 7.99 -0.30 -0.49
CA THR A 154 8.62 -1.62 -0.38
C THR A 154 7.57 -2.71 -0.27
N LEU A 155 7.45 -3.55 -1.30
CA LEU A 155 6.53 -4.68 -1.32
C LEU A 155 7.27 -6.00 -1.58
N SER A 156 6.96 -7.00 -0.76
CA SER A 156 7.29 -8.40 -1.03
C SER A 156 6.02 -9.12 -1.50
N LEU A 157 6.15 -10.13 -2.36
CA LEU A 157 5.03 -10.91 -2.88
C LEU A 157 5.25 -12.40 -2.60
N VAL A 158 4.24 -13.05 -2.01
CA VAL A 158 4.21 -14.50 -1.83
C VAL A 158 2.88 -15.06 -2.29
N GLY A 159 2.90 -16.25 -2.89
CA GLY A 159 1.65 -16.88 -3.25
C GLY A 159 1.74 -18.24 -3.92
N GLY A 160 0.56 -18.83 -4.11
CA GLY A 160 0.43 -20.12 -4.78
C GLY A 160 0.40 -19.98 -6.31
N ILE A 161 0.92 -20.98 -7.01
CA ILE A 161 0.75 -21.13 -8.46
C ILE A 161 0.17 -22.52 -8.71
N GLN A 162 -1.00 -22.66 -9.32
CA GLN A 162 -1.52 -23.98 -9.73
C GLN A 162 -0.67 -24.63 -10.84
N PRO A 163 -0.45 -25.97 -10.83
CA PRO A 163 0.43 -26.62 -11.81
C PRO A 163 -0.13 -26.59 -13.23
N ALA A 164 -1.45 -26.49 -13.38
CA ALA A 164 -2.10 -26.33 -14.69
C ALA A 164 -1.78 -24.96 -15.30
N SER A 165 -1.86 -23.88 -14.50
CA SER A 165 -1.52 -22.52 -14.93
C SER A 165 -0.02 -22.34 -15.19
N ALA A 166 0.86 -22.96 -14.39
CA ALA A 166 2.31 -22.92 -14.61
C ALA A 166 2.74 -23.50 -15.98
N ARG A 167 2.00 -24.50 -16.49
CA ARG A 167 2.27 -25.10 -17.81
C ARG A 167 1.92 -24.18 -18.96
N VAL A 168 1.02 -23.21 -18.77
CA VAL A 168 0.64 -22.21 -19.77
C VAL A 168 1.67 -21.09 -19.80
N THR A 169 2.07 -20.54 -18.65
CA THR A 169 3.07 -19.46 -18.58
C THR A 169 4.47 -19.90 -19.04
N ALA A 170 4.84 -21.16 -18.84
CA ALA A 170 6.12 -21.71 -19.31
C ALA A 170 6.13 -22.09 -20.81
N ARG A 171 4.97 -22.03 -21.49
CA ARG A 171 4.79 -22.42 -22.90
C ARG A 171 4.28 -21.24 -23.72
N GLU A 172 5.07 -20.19 -23.91
CA GLU A 172 5.20 -19.46 -25.20
C GLU A 172 6.15 -18.25 -25.11
N PRO A 173 6.97 -17.95 -26.14
CA PRO A 173 7.68 -18.87 -27.02
C PRO A 173 9.19 -18.78 -26.77
N ARG A 174 9.88 -19.92 -26.85
CA ARG A 174 11.32 -19.89 -27.18
C ARG A 174 11.41 -19.20 -28.54
N ALA A 175 11.93 -17.98 -28.56
CA ALA A 175 12.58 -17.45 -29.75
C ALA A 175 13.52 -18.57 -30.25
N ARG A 176 13.20 -19.10 -31.43
CA ARG A 176 13.98 -20.16 -32.07
C ARG A 176 15.37 -19.57 -32.25
N TRP A 177 16.31 -19.97 -31.40
CA TRP A 177 17.72 -19.68 -31.63
C TRP A 177 18.10 -20.44 -32.90
N GLU A 178 18.09 -19.73 -34.03
CA GLU A 178 18.73 -20.22 -35.25
C GLU A 178 20.22 -19.94 -35.12
N PRO A 179 21.09 -20.96 -35.21
CA PRO A 179 22.52 -20.72 -35.28
C PRO A 179 22.78 -19.95 -36.58
N ARG A 180 23.19 -18.68 -36.46
CA ARG A 180 23.69 -17.91 -37.61
C ARG A 180 24.80 -18.73 -38.27
N GLY A 181 24.62 -18.97 -39.57
CA GLY A 181 25.44 -19.86 -40.38
C GLY A 181 26.93 -19.66 -40.18
N ARG A 182 27.67 -20.77 -40.14
CA ARG A 182 29.13 -20.74 -40.21
C ARG A 182 29.53 -20.11 -41.56
N PRO A 183 30.46 -19.14 -41.59
CA PRO A 183 31.06 -18.75 -42.84
C PRO A 183 31.88 -19.92 -43.38
N HIS A 184 31.53 -20.38 -44.58
CA HIS A 184 32.39 -21.26 -45.37
C HIS A 184 33.68 -20.49 -45.70
N HIS A 185 34.76 -20.79 -45.00
CA HIS A 185 36.09 -20.44 -45.47
C HIS A 185 36.47 -21.44 -46.57
N SER A 186 36.32 -20.99 -47.81
CA SER A 186 37.07 -21.54 -48.95
C SER A 186 38.54 -21.17 -48.73
N ALA A 187 39.40 -22.18 -48.60
CA ALA A 187 40.85 -22.00 -48.68
C ALA A 187 41.34 -22.65 -50.00
N PRO A 188 42.43 -22.13 -50.59
CA PRO A 188 42.79 -22.27 -52.00
C PRO A 188 43.28 -23.66 -52.42
#